data_AF-A0A061RQV0-F1
#
_entry.id   AF-A0A061RQV0-F1
#
_cell.length_a   1.000
_cell.length_b   1.000
_cell.length_c   1.000
_cell.angle_alpha   90.00
_cell.angle_beta   90.00
_cell.angle_gamma   90.00
#
_symmetry.space_group_name_H-M   'P 1'
#
loop_
_entity.id
_entity.type
_entity.pdbx_description
1 polymer ?
#
loop_
_entity_poly.entity_id
_entity_poly.type
_entity_poly.pdbx_seq_one_letter_code
_entity_poly.pdbx_strand_id
1 'polypeptide(L)'
;MRAFAASDTDPGAASSVPTLPVDPVEMVDQAAATLERAMAEGVFRHRIDLLLPINEKEFDFGATESIDYPCSLMKEYETAINLTKLLFRKLLGDDAGVEGEPCGVVTNAADTLAAVVYPTANILPQIRKLAEKEGRALLIVNPQWRESGQIVSDFGIGPWKKAAYDFLDTFEPSYVLVEKRIGAPGSVDISSGARFGSGGVLRYLRRFPGEYQVFAMAADGSSQQIAVSEGMPDYRESEAMIARGREAKLEIFERAQEVSKGGEAEAPEAAAAEEVAAAGGAELSEAAIDAMDAVMIRRALISRGLPSSGKLAALRKRLKEAACKQG
;
A
#
# COMPACT_ATOMS: atom_id res chain seq x y z
N MET A 1 -57.96 -0.86 -10.35
CA MET A 1 -57.36 -2.13 -9.90
C MET A 1 -56.84 -2.88 -11.12
N ARG A 2 -55.53 -2.83 -11.36
CA ARG A 2 -54.81 -3.71 -12.30
C ARG A 2 -53.62 -4.26 -11.51
N ALA A 3 -53.59 -5.58 -11.37
CA ALA A 3 -52.56 -6.30 -10.64
C ALA A 3 -51.24 -6.24 -11.43
N PHE A 4 -50.16 -5.87 -10.75
CA PHE A 4 -48.80 -6.01 -11.26
C PHE A 4 -48.40 -7.49 -11.13
N ALA A 5 -48.02 -8.09 -12.27
CA ALA A 5 -47.41 -9.40 -12.31
C ALA A 5 -46.01 -9.30 -11.66
N ALA A 6 -45.76 -10.17 -10.68
CA ALA A 6 -44.43 -10.39 -10.13
C ALA A 6 -43.55 -10.98 -11.23
N SER A 7 -42.46 -10.30 -11.57
CA SER A 7 -41.39 -10.88 -12.36
C SER A 7 -40.55 -11.77 -11.44
N ASP A 8 -40.45 -13.05 -11.77
CA ASP A 8 -39.53 -14.00 -11.16
C ASP A 8 -38.09 -13.49 -11.29
N THR A 9 -37.53 -13.02 -10.18
CA THR A 9 -36.10 -12.76 -10.06
C THR A 9 -35.39 -14.08 -9.77
N ASP A 10 -34.52 -14.46 -10.70
CA ASP A 10 -33.64 -15.62 -10.65
C ASP A 10 -32.76 -15.60 -9.36
N PRO A 11 -32.85 -16.59 -8.46
CA PRO A 11 -32.11 -16.63 -7.20
C PRO A 11 -30.70 -17.21 -7.41
N GLY A 12 -29.93 -16.63 -8.34
CA GLY A 12 -28.72 -17.27 -8.89
C GLY A 12 -27.47 -16.42 -9.01
N ALA A 13 -27.48 -15.13 -8.67
CA ALA A 13 -26.25 -14.34 -8.60
C ALA A 13 -25.82 -14.23 -7.14
N ALA A 14 -24.95 -15.16 -6.70
CA ALA A 14 -24.27 -15.04 -5.42
C ALA A 14 -23.58 -13.67 -5.39
N SER A 15 -24.08 -12.76 -4.55
CA SER A 15 -23.40 -11.53 -4.19
C SER A 15 -22.17 -11.94 -3.38
N SER A 16 -21.09 -12.30 -4.08
CA SER A 16 -19.81 -12.56 -3.43
C SER A 16 -19.31 -11.22 -2.91
N VAL A 17 -19.25 -11.09 -1.58
CA VAL A 17 -18.57 -9.98 -0.92
C VAL A 17 -17.22 -9.80 -1.60
N PRO A 18 -16.89 -8.60 -2.09
CA PRO A 18 -15.62 -8.33 -2.75
C PRO A 18 -14.45 -8.75 -1.85
N THR A 19 -13.63 -9.70 -2.31
CA THR A 19 -12.44 -10.09 -1.56
C THR A 19 -11.28 -9.16 -1.87
N LEU A 20 -10.48 -8.89 -0.84
CA LEU A 20 -9.18 -8.26 -1.00
C LEU A 20 -8.32 -9.14 -1.94
N PRO A 21 -7.69 -8.59 -2.99
CA PRO A 21 -6.82 -9.38 -3.85
C PRO A 21 -5.63 -9.90 -3.05
N VAL A 22 -5.25 -11.17 -3.28
CA VAL A 22 -4.15 -11.81 -2.55
C VAL A 22 -2.82 -11.74 -3.28
N ASP A 23 -2.81 -11.28 -4.54
CA ASP A 23 -1.60 -11.04 -5.32
C ASP A 23 -1.77 -9.87 -6.32
N PRO A 24 -0.67 -9.41 -6.96
CA PRO A 24 -0.74 -8.31 -7.93
C PRO A 24 -1.53 -8.64 -9.20
N VAL A 25 -1.62 -9.91 -9.60
CA VAL A 25 -2.37 -10.32 -10.80
C VAL A 25 -3.86 -10.20 -10.54
N GLU A 26 -4.34 -10.70 -9.40
CA GLU A 26 -5.72 -10.53 -8.97
C GLU A 26 -6.08 -9.05 -8.81
N MET A 27 -5.18 -8.23 -8.26
CA MET A 27 -5.39 -6.78 -8.18
C MET A 27 -5.60 -6.16 -9.57
N VAL A 28 -4.75 -6.51 -10.53
CA VAL A 28 -4.86 -6.01 -11.92
C VAL A 28 -6.14 -6.51 -12.59
N ASP A 29 -6.52 -7.78 -12.37
CA ASP A 29 -7.75 -8.36 -12.91
C ASP A 29 -9.00 -7.67 -12.33
N GLN A 30 -9.01 -7.41 -11.02
CA GLN A 30 -10.07 -6.65 -10.37
C GLN A 30 -10.13 -5.21 -10.91
N ALA A 31 -9.00 -4.54 -11.09
CA ALA A 31 -8.94 -3.19 -11.64
C ALA A 31 -9.44 -3.15 -13.09
N ALA A 32 -9.03 -4.10 -13.94
CA ALA A 32 -9.47 -4.21 -15.33
C ALA A 32 -11.00 -4.38 -15.42
N ALA A 33 -11.56 -5.36 -14.71
CA ALA A 33 -13.01 -5.60 -14.71
C ALA A 33 -13.81 -4.38 -14.19
N THR A 34 -13.23 -3.65 -13.24
CA THR A 34 -13.84 -2.43 -12.70
C THR A 34 -13.86 -1.30 -13.74
N LEU A 35 -12.77 -1.12 -14.49
CA LEU A 35 -12.69 -0.12 -15.54
C LEU A 35 -13.58 -0.45 -16.74
N GLU A 36 -13.64 -1.71 -17.16
CA GLU A 36 -14.55 -2.16 -18.21
C GLU A 36 -15.99 -1.80 -17.87
N ARG A 37 -16.40 -2.05 -16.62
CA ARG A 37 -17.73 -1.68 -16.13
C ARG A 37 -17.93 -0.17 -16.12
N ALA A 38 -16.99 0.59 -15.56
CA ALA A 38 -17.07 2.05 -15.49
C ALA A 38 -17.17 2.68 -16.89
N MET A 39 -16.36 2.22 -17.84
CA MET A 39 -16.39 2.67 -19.23
C MET A 39 -17.69 2.29 -19.93
N ALA A 40 -18.25 1.10 -19.67
CA ALA A 40 -19.55 0.70 -20.18
C ALA A 40 -20.70 1.58 -19.65
N GLU A 41 -20.55 2.15 -18.46
CA GLU A 41 -21.47 3.15 -17.88
C GLU A 41 -21.17 4.60 -18.32
N GLY A 42 -20.22 4.80 -19.23
CA GLY A 42 -19.89 6.10 -19.81
C GLY A 42 -18.91 6.95 -18.99
N VAL A 43 -18.23 6.35 -18.01
CA VAL A 43 -17.14 7.00 -17.29
C VAL A 43 -15.86 6.89 -18.11
N PHE A 44 -15.25 8.02 -18.46
CA PHE A 44 -14.02 8.07 -19.27
C PHE A 44 -12.82 8.67 -18.55
N ARG A 45 -13.00 9.17 -17.32
CA ARG A 45 -11.91 9.75 -16.51
C ARG A 45 -11.84 8.96 -15.22
N HIS A 46 -10.72 8.28 -15.03
CA HIS A 46 -10.55 7.35 -13.92
C HIS A 46 -9.33 7.74 -13.08
N ARG A 47 -9.49 7.79 -11.77
CA ARG A 47 -8.38 7.75 -10.82
C ARG A 47 -8.23 6.32 -10.31
N ILE A 48 -6.99 5.82 -10.34
CA ILE A 48 -6.63 4.49 -9.91
C ILE A 48 -5.48 4.57 -8.93
N ASP A 49 -5.64 3.90 -7.79
CA ASP A 49 -4.58 3.72 -6.81
C ASP A 49 -4.33 2.22 -6.66
N LEU A 50 -3.16 1.76 -7.11
CA LEU A 50 -2.74 0.37 -6.96
C LEU A 50 -1.83 0.23 -5.75
N LEU A 51 -1.98 -0.88 -5.02
CA LEU A 51 -1.00 -1.25 -4.00
C LEU A 51 0.25 -1.78 -4.72
N LEU A 52 1.33 -1.01 -4.67
CA LEU A 52 2.57 -1.37 -5.37
C LEU A 52 3.24 -2.56 -4.65
N PRO A 53 3.52 -3.69 -5.33
CA PRO A 53 4.20 -4.85 -4.75
C PRO A 53 5.71 -4.59 -4.67
N ILE A 54 6.09 -3.68 -3.79
CA ILE A 54 7.47 -3.35 -3.47
C ILE A 54 7.88 -4.03 -2.16
N ASN A 55 9.19 -4.19 -1.97
CA ASN A 55 9.78 -4.70 -0.72
C ASN A 55 9.22 -6.08 -0.37
N GLU A 56 8.68 -6.27 0.84
CA GLU A 56 8.09 -7.55 1.26
C GLU A 56 6.90 -7.95 0.38
N LYS A 57 6.13 -6.97 -0.13
CA LYS A 57 4.97 -7.23 -1.01
C LYS A 57 5.33 -7.74 -2.39
N GLU A 58 6.61 -7.71 -2.75
CA GLU A 58 7.13 -8.36 -3.96
C GLU A 58 7.10 -9.89 -3.83
N PHE A 59 7.22 -10.41 -2.60
CA PHE A 59 7.24 -11.85 -2.30
C PHE A 59 5.94 -12.33 -1.67
N ASP A 60 5.32 -11.51 -0.82
CA ASP A 60 4.05 -11.79 -0.18
C ASP A 60 3.19 -10.51 -0.18
N PHE A 61 2.27 -10.44 -1.12
CA PHE A 61 1.38 -9.28 -1.27
C PHE A 61 0.46 -9.08 -0.04
N GLY A 62 0.24 -10.11 0.78
CA GLY A 62 -0.46 -10.01 2.05
C GLY A 62 0.36 -9.29 3.14
N ALA A 63 1.68 -9.31 3.03
CA ALA A 63 2.57 -8.78 4.05
C ALA A 63 2.39 -7.28 4.29
N THR A 64 2.48 -6.90 5.56
CA THR A 64 2.51 -5.50 6.00
C THR A 64 3.96 -5.07 6.17
N GLU A 65 4.33 -3.89 5.66
CA GLU A 65 5.71 -3.39 5.79
C GLU A 65 6.00 -2.78 7.16
N SER A 66 7.27 -2.82 7.56
CA SER A 66 7.77 -2.11 8.73
C SER A 66 7.85 -0.60 8.47
N ILE A 67 7.84 0.20 9.54
CA ILE A 67 7.75 1.68 9.47
C ILE A 67 8.93 2.31 8.71
N ASP A 68 10.10 1.66 8.71
CA ASP A 68 11.37 2.24 8.28
C ASP A 68 11.96 1.58 7.02
N TYR A 69 11.11 1.22 6.05
CA TYR A 69 11.59 0.63 4.80
C TYR A 69 11.64 1.67 3.66
N PRO A 70 12.81 2.24 3.32
CA PRO A 70 12.91 3.15 2.19
C PRO A 70 12.83 2.38 0.87
N CYS A 71 11.77 2.63 0.08
CA CYS A 71 11.77 2.34 -1.34
C CYS A 71 12.27 3.57 -2.12
N SER A 72 12.96 3.36 -3.24
CA SER A 72 13.29 4.49 -4.10
C SER A 72 12.05 4.90 -4.89
N LEU A 73 11.85 6.22 -5.07
CA LEU A 73 10.78 6.74 -5.93
C LEU A 73 10.83 6.15 -7.34
N MET A 74 12.04 5.83 -7.84
CA MET A 74 12.21 5.16 -9.13
C MET A 74 11.65 3.74 -9.13
N LYS A 75 11.89 2.95 -8.07
CA LYS A 75 11.32 1.59 -7.97
C LYS A 75 9.79 1.65 -7.88
N GLU A 76 9.23 2.60 -7.13
CA GLU A 76 7.78 2.83 -7.07
C GLU A 76 7.22 3.19 -8.45
N TYR A 77 7.86 4.14 -9.14
CA TYR A 77 7.52 4.53 -10.50
C TYR A 77 7.54 3.36 -11.49
N GLU A 78 8.65 2.62 -11.56
CA GLU A 78 8.81 1.47 -12.45
C GLU A 78 7.76 0.39 -12.16
N THR A 79 7.48 0.14 -10.88
CA THR A 79 6.44 -0.81 -10.46
C THR A 79 5.06 -0.35 -10.92
N ALA A 80 4.70 0.92 -10.72
CA ALA A 80 3.43 1.49 -11.16
C ALA A 80 3.29 1.43 -12.70
N ILE A 81 4.36 1.72 -13.45
CA ILE A 81 4.38 1.59 -14.92
C ILE A 81 4.14 0.16 -15.35
N ASN A 82 4.82 -0.81 -14.73
CA ASN A 82 4.70 -2.21 -15.10
C ASN A 82 3.29 -2.75 -14.81
N LEU A 83 2.71 -2.41 -13.67
CA LEU A 83 1.31 -2.75 -13.37
C LEU A 83 0.33 -2.08 -14.35
N THR A 84 0.58 -0.83 -14.73
CA THR A 84 -0.24 -0.13 -15.73
C THR A 84 -0.16 -0.80 -17.10
N LYS A 85 1.02 -1.27 -17.52
CA LYS A 85 1.16 -2.04 -18.77
C LYS A 85 0.39 -3.36 -18.71
N LEU A 86 0.44 -4.07 -17.59
CA LEU A 86 -0.33 -5.30 -17.39
C LEU A 86 -1.84 -5.03 -17.48
N LEU A 87 -2.29 -3.93 -16.86
CA LEU A 87 -3.67 -3.47 -16.95
C LEU A 87 -4.09 -3.16 -18.39
N PHE A 88 -3.25 -2.45 -19.15
CA PHE A 88 -3.52 -2.17 -20.58
C PHE A 88 -3.60 -3.45 -21.40
N ARG A 89 -2.69 -4.40 -21.18
CA ARG A 89 -2.71 -5.70 -21.85
C ARG A 89 -3.99 -6.48 -21.53
N LYS A 90 -4.49 -6.40 -20.29
CA LYS A 90 -5.76 -7.02 -19.89
C LYS A 90 -6.97 -6.38 -20.57
N LEU A 91 -7.00 -5.06 -20.65
CA LEU A 91 -8.11 -4.30 -21.25
C LEU A 91 -8.15 -4.40 -22.78
N LEU A 92 -6.99 -4.48 -23.44
CA LEU A 92 -6.87 -4.24 -24.88
C LEU A 92 -6.17 -5.36 -25.66
N GLY A 93 -5.50 -6.30 -24.98
CA GLY A 93 -4.77 -7.40 -25.62
C GLY A 93 -3.39 -7.04 -26.19
N ASP A 94 -3.03 -5.76 -26.25
CA ASP A 94 -1.80 -5.27 -26.89
C ASP A 94 -0.78 -4.68 -25.90
N ASP A 95 0.47 -4.55 -26.35
CA ASP A 95 1.52 -3.84 -25.62
C ASP A 95 1.35 -2.32 -25.72
N ALA A 96 1.45 -1.63 -24.58
CA ALA A 96 1.31 -0.19 -24.50
C ALA A 96 2.68 0.53 -24.62
N GLY A 97 2.70 1.64 -25.36
CA GLY A 97 3.85 2.53 -25.44
C GLY A 97 3.97 3.39 -24.19
N VAL A 98 5.20 3.77 -23.82
CA VAL A 98 5.48 4.65 -22.67
C VAL A 98 6.31 5.83 -23.11
N GLU A 99 5.92 7.03 -22.69
CA GLU A 99 6.66 8.28 -22.90
C GLU A 99 6.85 9.01 -21.56
N GLY A 100 8.05 9.51 -21.29
CA GLY A 100 8.37 10.35 -20.12
C GLY A 100 8.87 9.59 -18.89
N GLU A 101 9.68 10.26 -18.06
CA GLU A 101 10.19 9.81 -16.76
C GLU A 101 10.41 11.04 -15.85
N PRO A 102 10.10 11.00 -14.53
CA PRO A 102 9.51 9.93 -13.72
C PRO A 102 7.95 9.97 -13.70
N CYS A 103 7.33 10.68 -14.63
CA CYS A 103 5.90 10.63 -14.88
C CYS A 103 5.69 10.06 -16.28
N GLY A 104 5.11 8.87 -16.36
CA GLY A 104 4.96 8.15 -17.62
C GLY A 104 3.57 8.35 -18.20
N VAL A 105 3.50 8.68 -19.48
CA VAL A 105 2.28 8.63 -20.26
C VAL A 105 2.26 7.31 -21.01
N VAL A 106 1.29 6.47 -20.67
CA VAL A 106 1.08 5.17 -21.31
C VAL A 106 -0.10 5.29 -22.26
N THR A 107 0.06 4.90 -23.52
CA THR A 107 -1.02 4.95 -24.52
C THR A 107 -1.10 3.63 -25.27
N ASN A 108 -2.30 3.26 -25.68
CA ASN A 108 -2.50 2.15 -26.59
C ASN A 108 -2.31 2.59 -28.05
N ALA A 109 -2.07 1.62 -28.94
CA ALA A 109 -1.82 1.90 -30.36
C ALA A 109 -2.98 2.64 -31.06
N ALA A 110 -4.22 2.38 -30.66
CA ALA A 110 -5.41 3.04 -31.20
C ALA A 110 -5.68 4.43 -30.57
N ASP A 111 -4.91 4.83 -29.55
CA ASP A 111 -5.08 6.07 -28.77
C ASP A 111 -6.53 6.30 -28.30
N THR A 112 -7.16 5.21 -27.86
CA THR A 112 -8.49 5.15 -27.23
C THR A 112 -8.41 5.05 -25.70
N LEU A 113 -7.23 4.73 -25.16
CA LEU A 113 -6.92 4.66 -23.74
C LEU A 113 -5.56 5.31 -23.47
N ALA A 114 -5.52 6.24 -22.52
CA ALA A 114 -4.29 6.84 -22.02
C ALA A 114 -4.22 6.75 -20.50
N ALA A 115 -3.03 6.60 -19.95
CA ALA A 115 -2.79 6.67 -18.52
C ALA A 115 -1.61 7.60 -18.23
N VAL A 116 -1.76 8.42 -17.21
CA VAL A 116 -0.68 9.21 -16.64
C VAL A 116 -0.32 8.57 -15.31
N VAL A 117 0.87 7.98 -15.27
CA VAL A 117 1.32 7.11 -14.20
C VAL A 117 2.30 7.85 -13.31
N TYR A 118 2.08 7.72 -12.01
CA TYR A 118 2.88 8.34 -10.97
C TYR A 118 2.97 9.88 -11.08
N PRO A 119 1.87 10.61 -11.38
CA PRO A 119 1.95 12.02 -11.67
C PRO A 119 2.17 12.90 -10.44
N THR A 120 2.96 13.95 -10.60
CA THR A 120 3.11 15.06 -9.65
C THR A 120 2.28 16.28 -10.06
N ALA A 121 2.00 17.22 -9.14
CA ALA A 121 1.07 18.32 -9.40
C ALA A 121 1.50 19.25 -10.57
N ASN A 122 2.80 19.36 -10.84
CA ASN A 122 3.37 20.15 -11.94
C ASN A 122 2.92 19.68 -13.35
N ILE A 123 2.52 18.41 -13.51
CA ILE A 123 2.07 17.89 -14.80
C ILE A 123 0.55 18.01 -15.01
N LEU A 124 -0.18 18.63 -14.08
CA LEU A 124 -1.62 18.87 -14.22
C LEU A 124 -2.00 19.57 -15.55
N PRO A 125 -1.24 20.55 -16.09
CA PRO A 125 -1.52 21.13 -17.40
C PRO A 125 -1.45 20.11 -18.54
N GLN A 126 -0.56 19.12 -18.46
CA GLN A 126 -0.47 18.04 -19.45
C GLN A 126 -1.68 17.08 -19.32
N ILE A 127 -2.07 16.74 -18.09
CA ILE A 127 -3.27 15.93 -17.84
C ILE A 127 -4.51 16.61 -18.41
N ARG A 128 -4.65 17.95 -18.25
CA ARG A 128 -5.75 18.72 -18.86
C ARG A 128 -5.79 18.60 -20.37
N LYS A 129 -4.65 18.77 -21.04
CA LYS A 129 -4.54 18.59 -22.51
C LYS A 129 -4.93 17.18 -22.94
N LEU A 130 -4.51 16.16 -22.19
CA LEU A 130 -4.90 14.78 -22.49
C LEU A 130 -6.41 14.55 -22.31
N ALA A 131 -7.03 15.24 -21.34
CA ALA A 131 -8.45 15.14 -21.03
C ALA A 131 -9.37 15.89 -22.01
N GLU A 132 -8.82 16.72 -22.90
CA GLU A 132 -9.56 17.44 -23.95
C GLU A 132 -9.95 16.53 -25.13
N LYS A 133 -9.29 15.38 -25.28
CA LYS A 133 -9.57 14.45 -26.38
C LYS A 133 -10.87 13.66 -26.11
N GLU A 134 -11.92 13.99 -26.86
CA GLU A 134 -13.21 13.31 -26.78
C GLU A 134 -13.11 11.82 -27.15
N GLY A 135 -13.91 10.98 -26.48
CA GLY A 135 -14.00 9.54 -26.74
C GLY A 135 -12.78 8.71 -26.29
N ARG A 136 -11.74 9.34 -25.73
CA ARG A 136 -10.59 8.64 -25.14
C ARG A 136 -10.75 8.52 -23.63
N ALA A 137 -10.62 7.31 -23.09
CA ALA A 137 -10.53 7.12 -21.66
C ALA A 137 -9.15 7.55 -21.13
N LEU A 138 -9.13 8.25 -19.99
CA LEU A 138 -7.93 8.78 -19.36
C LEU A 138 -7.83 8.33 -17.90
N LEU A 139 -6.72 7.70 -17.57
CA LEU A 139 -6.41 7.20 -16.24
C LEU A 139 -5.36 8.10 -15.57
N ILE A 140 -5.56 8.40 -14.30
CA ILE A 140 -4.53 8.90 -13.39
C ILE A 140 -4.19 7.74 -12.46
N VAL A 141 -2.96 7.21 -12.55
CA VAL A 141 -2.55 6.01 -11.81
C VAL A 141 -1.52 6.40 -10.74
N ASN A 142 -1.80 6.07 -9.48
CA ASN A 142 -0.92 6.31 -8.32
C ASN A 142 -0.39 7.76 -8.22
N PRO A 143 -1.25 8.79 -8.21
CA PRO A 143 -0.83 10.19 -8.09
C PRO A 143 -0.01 10.44 -6.81
N GLN A 144 0.98 11.33 -6.91
CA GLN A 144 1.94 11.63 -5.83
C GLN A 144 1.54 12.82 -4.95
N TRP A 145 0.54 13.60 -5.37
CA TRP A 145 0.05 14.73 -4.59
C TRP A 145 -0.85 14.26 -3.45
N ARG A 146 -0.89 15.04 -2.36
CA ARG A 146 -1.81 14.78 -1.24
C ARG A 146 -3.01 15.71 -1.31
N GLU A 147 -4.21 15.14 -1.38
CA GLU A 147 -5.45 15.93 -1.43
C GLU A 147 -5.80 16.55 -0.07
N SER A 148 -5.36 15.93 1.03
CA SER A 148 -5.61 16.36 2.41
C SER A 148 -4.35 16.25 3.28
N GLY A 149 -4.22 17.13 4.29
CA GLY A 149 -3.23 16.98 5.37
C GLY A 149 -1.88 17.67 5.20
N GLN A 150 -1.65 18.43 4.12
CA GLN A 150 -0.51 19.33 3.99
C GLN A 150 -0.88 20.78 4.33
N ILE A 151 0.02 21.51 5.00
CA ILE A 151 -0.15 22.93 5.36
C ILE A 151 -0.21 23.81 4.09
N VAL A 152 0.51 23.41 3.04
CA VAL A 152 0.50 24.05 1.72
C VAL A 152 0.09 22.98 0.71
N SER A 153 -0.93 23.26 -0.11
CA SER A 153 -1.37 22.33 -1.14
C SER A 153 -0.35 22.28 -2.28
N ASP A 154 -0.09 21.08 -2.80
CA ASP A 154 0.71 20.86 -4.02
C ASP A 154 0.18 21.66 -5.24
N PHE A 155 -1.08 22.10 -5.21
CA PHE A 155 -1.77 22.86 -6.27
C PHE A 155 -1.83 24.37 -6.02
N GLY A 156 -1.04 24.88 -5.07
CA GLY A 156 -0.96 26.31 -4.76
C GLY A 156 -2.11 26.82 -3.87
N ILE A 157 -2.49 28.09 -4.05
CA ILE A 157 -3.41 28.80 -3.15
C ILE A 157 -4.62 29.41 -3.88
N GLY A 158 -5.73 29.55 -3.16
CA GLY A 158 -6.90 30.30 -3.61
C GLY A 158 -7.59 29.72 -4.86
N PRO A 159 -7.92 30.54 -5.87
CA PRO A 159 -8.67 30.10 -7.05
C PRO A 159 -7.97 29.01 -7.87
N TRP A 160 -6.65 28.99 -7.86
CA TRP A 160 -5.84 28.06 -8.65
C TRP A 160 -5.91 26.65 -8.06
N LYS A 161 -5.84 26.57 -6.72
CA LYS A 161 -6.11 25.36 -5.96
C LYS A 161 -7.50 24.84 -6.29
N LYS A 162 -8.54 25.69 -6.18
CA LYS A 162 -9.92 25.29 -6.47
C LYS A 162 -10.08 24.73 -7.88
N ALA A 163 -9.58 25.43 -8.90
CA ALA A 163 -9.66 24.97 -10.28
C ALA A 163 -8.92 23.64 -10.53
N ALA A 164 -7.85 23.36 -9.77
CA ALA A 164 -7.17 22.07 -9.81
C ALA A 164 -8.05 20.95 -9.25
N TYR A 165 -8.60 21.12 -8.05
CA TYR A 165 -9.52 20.13 -7.47
C TYR A 165 -10.79 19.96 -8.29
N ASP A 166 -11.45 21.05 -8.72
CA ASP A 166 -12.65 20.98 -9.58
C ASP A 166 -12.40 20.14 -10.86
N PHE A 167 -11.16 20.13 -11.38
CA PHE A 167 -10.79 19.28 -12.51
C PHE A 167 -10.47 17.84 -12.10
N LEU A 168 -9.72 17.64 -11.02
CA LEU A 168 -9.41 16.29 -10.50
C LEU A 168 -10.67 15.56 -10.04
N ASP A 169 -11.66 16.27 -9.52
CA ASP A 169 -12.98 15.75 -9.13
C ASP A 169 -13.78 15.24 -10.35
N THR A 170 -13.35 15.55 -11.58
CA THR A 170 -13.92 14.92 -12.79
C THR A 170 -13.41 13.51 -13.03
N PHE A 171 -12.40 13.05 -12.28
CA PHE A 171 -11.88 11.69 -12.35
C PHE A 171 -12.53 10.82 -11.28
N GLU A 172 -13.30 9.84 -11.72
CA GLU A 172 -13.95 8.87 -10.84
C GLU A 172 -12.89 7.96 -10.20
N PRO A 173 -12.83 7.81 -8.86
CA PRO A 173 -11.89 6.92 -8.17
C PRO A 173 -12.19 5.44 -8.38
N SER A 174 -12.13 5.01 -9.64
CA SER A 174 -12.77 3.80 -10.15
C SER A 174 -12.25 2.54 -9.48
N TYR A 175 -10.95 2.48 -9.20
CA TYR A 175 -10.35 1.40 -8.43
C TYR A 175 -9.33 1.97 -7.44
N VAL A 176 -9.45 1.62 -6.17
CA VAL A 176 -8.52 2.05 -5.13
C VAL A 176 -8.15 0.84 -4.29
N LEU A 177 -6.87 0.53 -4.20
CA LEU A 177 -6.31 -0.38 -3.22
C LEU A 177 -5.09 0.30 -2.60
N VAL A 178 -5.24 0.78 -1.36
CA VAL A 178 -4.15 1.45 -0.63
C VAL A 178 -4.01 0.90 0.77
N GLU A 179 -2.78 0.88 1.28
CA GLU A 179 -2.46 0.49 2.65
C GLU A 179 -2.14 1.76 3.46
N LYS A 180 -2.76 1.94 4.63
CA LYS A 180 -2.41 3.00 5.58
C LYS A 180 -2.12 2.38 6.94
N ARG A 181 -1.05 2.85 7.57
CA ARG A 181 -0.73 2.54 8.96
C ARG A 181 -1.32 3.62 9.85
N ILE A 182 -2.07 3.19 10.86
CA ILE A 182 -2.81 4.04 11.78
C ILE A 182 -2.28 3.79 13.20
N GLY A 183 -1.87 4.84 13.91
CA GLY A 183 -1.41 4.78 15.31
C GLY A 183 -0.10 4.02 15.53
N ALA A 184 1.07 4.55 15.17
CA ALA A 184 2.33 3.86 15.49
C ALA A 184 2.50 3.71 17.03
N PRO A 185 3.11 2.61 17.53
CA PRO A 185 3.47 2.49 18.94
C PRO A 185 4.32 3.69 19.36
N GLY A 186 3.83 4.47 20.32
CA GLY A 186 4.51 5.70 20.77
C GLY A 186 4.06 7.00 20.10
N SER A 187 3.23 6.95 19.06
CA SER A 187 2.49 8.12 18.60
C SER A 187 1.52 8.58 19.70
N VAL A 188 1.39 9.90 19.87
CA VAL A 188 0.48 10.51 20.85
C VAL A 188 -0.75 10.98 20.10
N ASP A 189 -1.93 10.59 20.55
CA ASP A 189 -3.17 11.19 20.14
C ASP A 189 -3.15 12.67 20.56
N ILE A 190 -3.13 13.58 19.59
CA ILE A 190 -3.02 15.03 19.82
C ILE A 190 -4.24 15.58 20.57
N SER A 191 -5.40 14.91 20.48
CA SER A 191 -6.64 15.33 21.13
C SER A 191 -6.74 14.90 22.59
N SER A 192 -6.21 13.72 22.93
CA SER A 192 -6.30 13.14 24.27
C SER A 192 -4.98 13.14 25.05
N GLY A 193 -3.84 13.39 24.39
CA GLY A 193 -2.51 13.30 24.97
C GLY A 193 -2.07 11.88 25.32
N ALA A 194 -2.90 10.87 25.03
CA ALA A 194 -2.59 9.47 25.30
C ALA A 194 -1.65 8.91 24.23
N ARG A 195 -0.67 8.10 24.63
CA ARG A 195 0.09 7.28 23.69
C ARG A 195 -0.84 6.22 23.11
N PHE A 196 -0.82 6.03 21.79
CA PHE A 196 -1.55 4.93 21.16
C PHE A 196 -1.05 3.61 21.76
N GLY A 197 -1.94 2.92 22.49
CA GLY A 197 -1.65 1.62 23.08
C GLY A 197 -1.50 0.50 22.04
N SER A 198 -2.00 0.70 20.82
CA SER A 198 -1.72 -0.13 19.65
C SER A 198 -2.33 0.47 18.38
N GLY A 199 -1.55 0.52 17.31
CA GLY A 199 -2.02 0.84 15.96
C GLY A 199 -2.61 -0.33 15.20
N GLY A 200 -2.89 -0.09 13.92
CA GLY A 200 -3.25 -1.12 12.96
C GLY A 200 -2.76 -0.76 11.56
N VAL A 201 -2.64 -1.77 10.70
CA VAL A 201 -2.48 -1.59 9.27
C VAL A 201 -3.83 -1.84 8.63
N LEU A 202 -4.30 -0.88 7.82
CA LEU A 202 -5.57 -0.96 7.12
C LEU A 202 -5.36 -0.97 5.61
N ARG A 203 -6.10 -1.79 4.89
CA ARG A 203 -6.24 -1.71 3.43
C ARG A 203 -7.62 -1.21 3.06
N TYR A 204 -7.67 -0.26 2.13
CA TYR A 204 -8.90 0.34 1.63
C TYR A 204 -9.09 -0.14 0.20
N LEU A 205 -10.16 -0.88 -0.05
CA LEU A 205 -10.55 -1.34 -1.37
C LEU A 205 -11.80 -0.60 -1.82
N ARG A 206 -11.74 0.08 -2.96
CA ARG A 206 -12.93 0.56 -3.68
C ARG A 206 -12.92 0.04 -5.10
N ARG A 207 -14.09 -0.35 -5.59
CA ARG A 207 -14.33 -0.74 -6.98
C ARG A 207 -15.62 -0.10 -7.45
N PHE A 208 -15.60 0.52 -8.62
CA PHE A 208 -16.78 1.09 -9.24
C PHE A 208 -17.79 0.01 -9.72
N PRO A 209 -19.10 0.25 -9.57
CA PRO A 209 -19.70 1.17 -8.60
C PRO A 209 -19.60 0.56 -7.20
N GLY A 210 -19.31 1.37 -6.18
CA GLY A 210 -19.22 0.87 -4.83
C GLY A 210 -18.56 1.80 -3.82
N GLU A 211 -18.76 1.44 -2.56
CA GLU A 211 -18.18 2.09 -1.39
C GLU A 211 -16.78 1.56 -1.10
N TYR A 212 -16.02 2.30 -0.28
CA TYR A 212 -14.77 1.83 0.28
C TYR A 212 -15.03 0.74 1.30
N GLN A 213 -14.39 -0.40 1.12
CA GLN A 213 -14.31 -1.47 2.09
C GLN A 213 -12.98 -1.37 2.82
N VAL A 214 -13.03 -1.43 4.15
CA VAL A 214 -11.86 -1.24 5.00
C VAL A 214 -11.52 -2.56 5.66
N PHE A 215 -10.31 -3.05 5.41
CA PHE A 215 -9.79 -4.31 5.93
C PHE A 215 -8.69 -4.02 6.95
N ALA A 216 -8.80 -4.61 8.14
CA ALA A 216 -7.67 -4.69 9.06
C ALA A 216 -6.74 -5.82 8.62
N MET A 217 -5.44 -5.58 8.70
CA MET A 217 -4.39 -6.52 8.32
C MET A 217 -3.58 -6.95 9.56
N ALA A 218 -3.25 -8.23 9.64
CA ALA A 218 -2.21 -8.74 10.52
C ALA A 218 -0.91 -8.94 9.73
N ALA A 219 0.22 -9.07 10.45
CA ALA A 219 1.54 -9.19 9.82
C ALA A 219 1.77 -10.51 9.07
N ASP A 220 0.94 -11.53 9.32
CA ASP A 220 0.95 -12.82 8.61
C ASP A 220 0.13 -12.79 7.31
N GLY A 221 -0.31 -11.61 6.88
CA GLY A 221 -1.13 -11.42 5.68
C GLY A 221 -2.62 -11.72 5.85
N SER A 222 -3.04 -12.21 7.03
CA SER A 222 -4.48 -12.36 7.30
C SER A 222 -5.17 -11.00 7.35
N SER A 223 -6.45 -11.00 6.94
CA SER A 223 -7.24 -9.79 6.89
C SER A 223 -8.71 -10.03 7.21
N GLN A 224 -9.39 -8.99 7.69
CA GLN A 224 -10.82 -9.00 7.93
C GLN A 224 -11.41 -7.63 7.64
N GLN A 225 -12.55 -7.59 6.95
CA GLN A 225 -13.28 -6.36 6.73
C GLN A 225 -13.87 -5.87 8.07
N ILE A 226 -13.57 -4.61 8.43
CA ILE A 226 -14.00 -4.00 9.69
C ILE A 226 -15.01 -2.86 9.49
N ALA A 227 -15.12 -2.31 8.27
CA ALA A 227 -16.04 -1.23 7.95
C ALA A 227 -16.32 -1.10 6.44
N VAL A 228 -17.36 -0.32 6.13
CA VAL A 228 -17.67 0.23 4.80
C VAL A 228 -17.85 1.74 4.93
N SER A 229 -17.47 2.51 3.91
CA SER A 229 -17.57 3.97 3.89
C SER A 229 -17.84 4.50 2.48
N GLU A 230 -18.75 5.46 2.33
CA GLU A 230 -19.04 6.11 1.05
C GLU A 230 -17.81 6.82 0.45
N GLY A 231 -17.06 7.52 1.31
CA GLY A 231 -15.82 8.23 0.97
C GLY A 231 -14.57 7.55 1.51
N MET A 232 -13.40 7.94 0.99
CA MET A 232 -12.10 7.47 1.51
C MET A 232 -11.97 7.95 2.96
N PRO A 233 -11.86 7.03 3.95
CA PRO A 233 -11.75 7.43 5.34
C PRO A 233 -10.48 8.25 5.60
N ASP A 234 -10.64 9.31 6.38
CA ASP A 234 -9.53 10.07 6.92
C ASP A 234 -8.85 9.31 8.08
N TYR A 235 -7.76 9.89 8.59
CA TYR A 235 -6.99 9.26 9.67
C TYR A 235 -7.80 9.05 10.96
N ARG A 236 -8.66 10.00 11.35
CA ARG A 236 -9.47 9.91 12.58
C ARG A 236 -10.61 8.92 12.43
N GLU A 237 -11.25 8.90 11.27
CA GLU A 237 -12.29 7.92 10.94
C GLU A 237 -11.70 6.51 10.99
N SER A 238 -10.49 6.33 10.47
CA SER A 238 -9.75 5.07 10.48
C SER A 238 -9.39 4.62 11.90
N GLU A 239 -8.98 5.54 12.78
CA GLU A 239 -8.76 5.24 14.20
C GLU A 239 -10.05 4.79 14.89
N ALA A 240 -11.16 5.49 14.63
CA ALA A 240 -12.45 5.13 15.19
C ALA A 240 -12.93 3.74 14.70
N MET A 241 -12.66 3.39 13.44
CA MET A 241 -12.95 2.06 12.90
C MET A 241 -12.16 0.96 13.62
N ILE A 242 -10.86 1.18 13.87
CA ILE A 242 -10.02 0.23 14.62
C ILE A 242 -10.53 0.07 16.06
N ALA A 243 -10.85 1.19 16.73
CA ALA A 243 -11.37 1.17 18.10
C ALA A 243 -12.66 0.36 18.21
N ARG A 244 -13.63 0.61 17.31
CA ARG A 244 -14.89 -0.15 17.25
C ARG A 244 -14.64 -1.64 16.98
N GLY A 245 -13.74 -1.97 16.05
CA GLY A 245 -13.42 -3.35 15.73
C GLY A 245 -12.81 -4.12 16.91
N ARG A 246 -12.01 -3.45 17.76
CA ARG A 246 -11.48 -4.04 19.00
C ARG A 246 -12.54 -4.19 20.08
N GLU A 247 -13.41 -3.19 20.26
CA GLU A 247 -14.54 -3.28 21.19
C GLU A 247 -15.47 -4.43 20.81
N ALA A 248 -15.69 -4.63 19.51
CA ALA A 248 -16.43 -5.75 18.96
C ALA A 248 -15.68 -7.09 18.97
N LYS A 249 -14.41 -7.11 19.42
CA LYS A 249 -13.54 -8.31 19.47
C LYS A 249 -13.46 -9.06 18.14
N LEU A 250 -13.26 -8.32 17.05
CA LEU A 250 -13.04 -8.95 15.75
C LEU A 250 -11.75 -9.79 15.78
N GLU A 251 -11.83 -11.01 15.28
CA GLU A 251 -10.77 -12.04 15.32
C GLU A 251 -9.43 -11.53 14.80
N ILE A 252 -9.45 -10.65 13.79
CA ILE A 252 -8.24 -10.07 13.21
C ILE A 252 -7.37 -9.31 14.22
N PHE A 253 -7.96 -8.68 15.23
CA PHE A 253 -7.20 -7.94 16.23
C PHE A 253 -6.57 -8.86 17.27
N GLU A 254 -7.21 -9.99 17.58
CA GLU A 254 -6.62 -11.04 18.42
C GLU A 254 -5.46 -11.70 17.67
N ARG A 255 -5.69 -12.09 16.40
CA ARG A 255 -4.66 -12.67 15.54
C ARG A 255 -3.46 -11.74 15.32
N ALA A 256 -3.70 -10.45 15.09
CA ALA A 256 -2.62 -9.48 14.98
C ALA A 256 -1.77 -9.37 16.26
N GLN A 257 -2.40 -9.50 17.44
CA GLN A 257 -1.65 -9.55 18.71
C GLN A 257 -0.89 -10.86 18.87
N GLU A 258 -1.46 -12.00 18.49
CA GLU A 258 -0.80 -13.31 18.54
C GLU A 258 0.42 -13.36 17.63
N VAL A 259 0.31 -12.87 16.40
CA VAL A 259 1.44 -12.81 15.45
C VAL A 259 2.53 -11.86 15.99
N SER A 260 2.14 -10.72 16.58
CA SER A 260 3.10 -9.82 17.22
C SER A 260 3.82 -10.46 18.40
N LYS A 261 3.09 -11.18 19.27
CA LYS A 261 3.65 -11.89 20.42
C LYS A 261 4.45 -13.12 20.01
N GLY A 262 4.06 -13.81 18.94
CA GLY A 262 4.76 -14.96 18.37
C GLY A 262 6.09 -14.56 17.72
N GLY A 263 6.15 -13.38 17.11
CA GLY A 263 7.39 -12.76 16.66
C GLY A 263 8.33 -12.34 17.80
N GLU A 264 7.77 -12.07 18.99
CA GLU A 264 8.54 -11.89 20.23
C GLU A 264 8.88 -13.23 20.93
N ALA A 265 8.06 -14.27 20.76
CA ALA A 265 8.20 -15.57 21.44
C ALA A 265 9.11 -16.59 20.73
N GLU A 266 9.64 -16.29 19.54
CA GLU A 266 10.85 -16.95 18.98
C GLU A 266 12.16 -16.19 19.31
N ALA A 267 12.12 -15.27 20.29
CA ALA A 267 13.27 -15.03 21.14
C ALA A 267 13.14 -15.97 22.35
N PRO A 268 14.04 -16.95 22.57
CA PRO A 268 14.03 -17.73 23.80
C PRO A 268 14.48 -16.83 24.96
N GLU A 269 13.54 -16.09 25.53
CA GLU A 269 13.73 -15.21 26.68
C GLU A 269 13.92 -16.01 27.99
N ALA A 270 13.82 -17.34 27.95
CA ALA A 270 14.01 -18.23 29.11
C ALA A 270 15.36 -18.98 29.15
N ALA A 271 16.27 -18.75 28.20
CA ALA A 271 17.67 -19.19 28.31
C ALA A 271 18.66 -18.01 28.54
N ALA A 272 18.15 -16.78 28.54
CA ALA A 272 18.95 -15.55 28.65
C ALA A 272 19.28 -15.13 30.10
N ALA A 273 18.90 -15.92 31.11
CA ALA A 273 19.25 -15.63 32.51
C ALA A 273 20.48 -16.39 33.03
N GLU A 274 20.92 -17.48 32.37
CA GLU A 274 22.12 -18.22 32.79
C GLU A 274 23.31 -18.12 31.82
N GLU A 275 23.13 -17.66 30.58
CA GLU A 275 24.26 -17.48 29.63
C GLU A 275 24.61 -16.02 29.31
N VAL A 276 23.86 -15.04 29.85
CA VAL A 276 24.20 -13.60 29.71
C VAL A 276 25.23 -13.14 30.76
N ALA A 277 25.63 -14.02 31.69
CA ALA A 277 26.79 -13.79 32.55
C ALA A 277 28.14 -14.11 31.88
N ALA A 278 28.17 -14.71 30.66
CA ALA A 278 29.41 -15.19 30.04
C ALA A 278 29.88 -14.43 28.78
N ALA A 279 29.06 -13.57 28.17
CA ALA A 279 29.43 -12.87 26.93
C ALA A 279 29.36 -11.34 26.98
N GLY A 280 29.17 -10.77 28.18
CA GLY A 280 29.46 -9.35 28.42
C GLY A 280 30.97 -9.12 28.47
N GLY A 281 31.61 -8.98 27.29
CA GLY A 281 33.00 -8.52 27.19
C GLY A 281 33.96 -9.32 26.30
N ALA A 282 33.49 -10.17 25.38
CA ALA A 282 34.39 -10.83 24.42
C ALA A 282 34.40 -10.08 23.08
N GLU A 283 35.56 -9.54 22.69
CA GLU A 283 35.82 -9.03 21.35
C GLU A 283 35.59 -10.14 20.31
N LEU A 284 34.74 -9.88 19.32
CA LEU A 284 34.51 -10.81 18.22
C LEU A 284 35.74 -10.82 17.31
N SER A 285 36.48 -11.94 17.27
CA SER A 285 37.61 -12.10 16.35
C SER A 285 37.12 -12.19 14.89
N GLU A 286 37.97 -11.78 13.94
CA GLU A 286 37.62 -11.86 12.52
C GLU A 286 37.29 -13.29 12.06
N ALA A 287 38.00 -14.30 12.62
CA ALA A 287 37.76 -15.71 12.34
C ALA A 287 36.37 -16.17 12.81
N ALA A 288 35.91 -15.66 13.96
CA ALA A 288 34.55 -15.93 14.44
C ALA A 288 33.50 -15.31 13.51
N ILE A 289 33.73 -14.08 13.03
CA ILE A 289 32.82 -13.40 12.09
C ILE A 289 32.74 -14.13 10.74
N ASP A 290 33.85 -14.71 10.26
CA ASP A 290 33.86 -15.48 9.02
C ASP A 290 33.18 -16.86 9.13
N ALA A 291 33.09 -17.41 10.34
CA ALA A 291 32.36 -18.65 10.61
C ALA A 291 30.85 -18.44 10.77
N MET A 292 30.40 -17.20 11.01
CA MET A 292 28.98 -16.89 11.21
C MET A 292 28.15 -17.03 9.92
N ASP A 293 26.96 -17.62 10.06
CA ASP A 293 25.95 -17.62 9.01
C ASP A 293 25.30 -16.23 8.83
N ALA A 294 24.48 -16.09 7.78
CA ALA A 294 23.86 -14.81 7.46
C ALA A 294 22.93 -14.28 8.56
N VAL A 295 22.31 -15.16 9.35
CA VAL A 295 21.37 -14.80 10.41
C VAL A 295 22.15 -14.27 11.61
N MET A 296 23.24 -14.95 11.99
CA MET A 296 24.12 -14.54 13.09
C MET A 296 24.78 -13.18 12.83
N ILE A 297 25.26 -12.95 11.61
CA ILE A 297 25.88 -11.66 11.25
C ILE A 297 24.86 -10.52 11.31
N ARG A 298 23.63 -10.75 10.82
CA ARG A 298 22.58 -9.73 10.89
C ARG A 298 22.19 -9.41 12.32
N ARG A 299 22.03 -10.44 13.17
CA ARG A 299 21.76 -10.26 14.60
C ARG A 299 22.88 -9.50 15.31
N ALA A 300 24.15 -9.80 15.02
CA ALA A 300 25.31 -9.13 15.60
C ALA A 300 25.47 -7.68 15.13
N LEU A 301 25.01 -7.33 13.93
CA LEU A 301 24.93 -5.96 13.42
C LEU A 301 23.79 -5.19 14.08
N ILE A 302 22.61 -5.79 14.20
CA ILE A 302 21.43 -5.20 14.85
C ILE A 302 21.72 -4.89 16.32
N SER A 303 22.34 -5.81 17.06
CA SER A 303 22.67 -5.58 18.48
C SER A 303 23.68 -4.45 18.70
N ARG A 304 24.41 -4.07 17.65
CA ARG A 304 25.36 -2.94 17.64
C ARG A 304 24.77 -1.67 17.02
N GLY A 305 23.48 -1.68 16.65
CA GLY A 305 22.83 -0.56 15.98
C GLY A 305 23.35 -0.29 14.57
N LEU A 306 23.92 -1.29 13.90
CA LEU A 306 24.53 -1.18 12.58
C LEU A 306 23.61 -1.73 11.48
N PRO A 307 23.70 -1.20 10.24
CA PRO A 307 22.91 -1.70 9.12
C PRO A 307 23.14 -3.20 8.86
N SER A 308 22.07 -3.99 8.82
CA SER A 308 22.10 -5.45 8.63
C SER A 308 21.66 -5.91 7.24
N SER A 309 21.45 -4.97 6.29
CA SER A 309 21.07 -5.26 4.90
C SER A 309 22.27 -5.26 3.93
N GLY A 310 22.16 -6.07 2.87
CA GLY A 310 23.17 -6.25 1.82
C GLY A 310 23.65 -7.70 1.64
N LYS A 311 24.54 -7.90 0.66
CA LYS A 311 25.19 -9.21 0.40
C LYS A 311 26.02 -9.64 1.63
N LEU A 312 26.06 -10.94 1.92
CA LEU A 312 26.74 -11.51 3.10
C LEU A 312 28.19 -11.01 3.26
N ALA A 313 28.93 -10.87 2.16
CA ALA A 313 30.30 -10.34 2.18
C ALA A 313 30.38 -8.89 2.69
N ALA A 314 29.40 -8.05 2.35
CA ALA A 314 29.33 -6.67 2.82
C ALA A 314 28.93 -6.59 4.30
N LEU A 315 28.05 -7.49 4.75
CA LEU A 315 27.66 -7.60 6.16
C LEU A 315 28.83 -8.06 7.03
N ARG A 316 29.60 -9.06 6.57
CA ARG A 316 30.85 -9.52 7.22
C ARG A 316 31.84 -8.37 7.37
N LYS A 317 32.11 -7.66 6.26
CA LYS A 317 33.03 -6.52 6.26
C LYS A 317 32.62 -5.45 7.27
N ARG A 318 31.34 -5.09 7.30
CA ARG A 318 30.79 -4.09 8.22
C ARG A 318 30.90 -4.52 9.68
N LEU A 319 30.66 -5.80 9.98
CA LEU A 319 30.79 -6.33 11.34
C LEU A 319 32.25 -6.37 11.80
N LYS A 320 33.19 -6.70 10.91
CA LYS A 320 34.64 -6.64 11.17
C LYS A 320 35.12 -5.21 11.42
N GLU A 321 34.71 -4.26 10.59
CA GLU A 321 35.05 -2.83 10.74
C GLU A 321 34.53 -2.26 12.08
N ALA A 322 33.38 -2.72 12.54
CA ALA A 322 32.82 -2.32 13.83
C ALA A 322 33.53 -2.97 15.02
N ALA A 323 33.98 -4.22 14.88
CA ALA A 323 34.76 -4.91 15.90
C ALA A 323 36.15 -4.26 16.10
N CYS A 324 36.80 -3.79 15.03
CA CYS A 324 38.09 -3.09 15.12
C CYS A 324 38.02 -1.67 15.72
N LYS A 325 36.85 -1.01 15.74
CA LYS A 325 36.71 0.36 16.27
C LYS A 325 36.45 0.41 17.79
N GLN A 326 36.29 -0.73 18.43
CA GLN A 326 36.01 -0.85 19.87
C GLN A 326 37.21 -1.32 20.69
N GLY A 327 38.37 -1.57 20.05
CA GLY A 327 39.66 -1.86 20.68
C GLY A 327 40.60 -0.67 20.71
#